data_AF-A0A8J7DRV5-F1
#
_entry.id   AF-A0A8J7DRV5-F1
#
_cell.length_a   1.000
_cell.length_b   1.000
_cell.length_c   1.000
_cell.angle_alpha   90.00
_cell.angle_beta   90.00
_cell.angle_gamma   90.00
#
_symmetry.space_group_name_H-M   'P 1'
#
loop_
_entity.id
_entity.type
_entity.pdbx_description
1 polymer ?
#
loop_
_entity_poly.entity_id
_entity_poly.type
_entity_poly.pdbx_seq_one_letter_code
_entity_poly.pdbx_strand_id
1 'polypeptide(L)'
;MRTKQAVVLVLSLVIGLSAGAAAATAFYWNRATALPTWYSTSGADTVVVDSRAGSGNLLQSKLASGQGVRYSTDNRVEISLTEAELTQLLAEGIAQTPQVAQFLPAADSLNATIRGDRVAGGIVVNPADLPTQSLPPQAQQALETALSTVPMLGDRPLYIGIEGSPRVDNGRLVLGNDTRVQIGRVNLTVDDVARLTGLDPAQITERINLALPQAGLTLDGLEFVDGEAVLRGVAQ
;
A
#
# COMPACT_ATOMS: atom_id res chain seq x y z
N MET A 1 -0.79 -33.76 -3.51
CA MET A 1 -1.42 -33.24 -4.76
C MET A 1 -2.83 -32.64 -4.53
N ARG A 2 -3.09 -31.87 -3.45
CA ARG A 2 -4.44 -31.31 -3.15
C ARG A 2 -4.49 -29.78 -3.00
N THR A 3 -3.37 -29.07 -3.15
CA THR A 3 -3.27 -27.60 -2.96
C THR A 3 -3.54 -26.78 -4.21
N LYS A 4 -3.60 -27.39 -5.40
CA LYS A 4 -3.86 -26.66 -6.67
C LYS A 4 -5.35 -26.37 -6.94
N GLN A 5 -6.26 -26.90 -6.11
CA GLN A 5 -7.71 -26.74 -6.34
C GLN A 5 -8.32 -25.57 -5.57
N ALA A 6 -7.71 -25.07 -4.49
CA ALA A 6 -8.29 -23.99 -3.69
C ALA A 6 -8.17 -22.60 -4.36
N VAL A 7 -7.03 -22.31 -5.03
CA VAL A 7 -6.82 -21.05 -5.76
C VAL A 7 -7.69 -20.99 -7.02
N VAL A 8 -7.81 -22.13 -7.72
CA VAL A 8 -8.76 -22.26 -8.82
C VAL A 8 -10.19 -22.17 -8.30
N LEU A 9 -10.54 -22.68 -7.11
CA LEU A 9 -11.89 -22.58 -6.53
C LEU A 9 -12.28 -21.17 -6.11
N VAL A 10 -11.36 -20.29 -5.66
CA VAL A 10 -11.72 -18.89 -5.36
C VAL A 10 -11.83 -18.08 -6.65
N LEU A 11 -10.92 -18.28 -7.62
CA LEU A 11 -11.08 -17.66 -8.94
C LEU A 11 -12.30 -18.20 -9.69
N SER A 12 -12.64 -19.49 -9.55
CA SER A 12 -13.85 -20.10 -10.11
C SER A 12 -15.10 -19.97 -9.23
N LEU A 13 -15.02 -19.47 -7.99
CA LEU A 13 -16.20 -18.92 -7.32
C LEU A 13 -16.51 -17.51 -7.83
N VAL A 14 -15.46 -16.78 -8.25
CA VAL A 14 -15.57 -15.46 -8.89
C VAL A 14 -15.94 -15.59 -10.40
N ILE A 15 -15.57 -16.69 -11.06
CA ILE A 15 -15.73 -16.89 -12.52
C ILE A 15 -16.71 -18.04 -12.87
N GLY A 16 -16.95 -19.00 -11.99
CA GLY A 16 -17.70 -20.24 -12.24
C GLY A 16 -19.17 -20.21 -11.83
N LEU A 17 -19.89 -19.19 -12.26
CA LEU A 17 -21.32 -19.30 -12.57
C LEU A 17 -21.50 -19.12 -14.08
N SER A 18 -20.76 -19.93 -14.85
CA SER A 18 -20.86 -19.99 -16.30
C SER A 18 -22.02 -20.89 -16.72
N ALA A 19 -23.24 -20.38 -16.55
CA ALA A 19 -24.44 -20.77 -17.31
C ALA A 19 -25.60 -19.82 -16.96
N GLY A 20 -25.47 -18.51 -17.25
CA GLY A 20 -26.63 -17.61 -17.19
C GLY A 20 -26.44 -16.10 -17.07
N ALA A 21 -25.27 -15.55 -16.72
CA ALA A 21 -25.22 -14.14 -16.33
C ALA A 21 -24.00 -13.37 -16.86
N ALA A 22 -24.08 -12.85 -18.09
CA ALA A 22 -23.19 -11.78 -18.56
C ALA A 22 -23.20 -10.55 -17.63
N ALA A 23 -24.30 -10.35 -16.88
CA ALA A 23 -24.42 -9.30 -15.87
C ALA A 23 -23.57 -9.57 -14.61
N ALA A 24 -23.38 -10.83 -14.21
CA ALA A 24 -22.63 -11.16 -13.00
C ALA A 24 -21.12 -10.91 -13.21
N THR A 25 -20.57 -11.32 -14.35
CA THR A 25 -19.18 -11.06 -14.72
C THR A 25 -18.89 -9.56 -14.81
N ALA A 26 -19.77 -8.77 -15.45
CA ALA A 26 -19.63 -7.31 -15.52
C ALA A 26 -19.72 -6.62 -14.14
N PHE A 27 -20.54 -7.14 -13.23
CA PHE A 27 -20.69 -6.58 -11.88
C PHE A 27 -19.45 -6.82 -11.00
N TYR A 28 -18.92 -8.05 -10.98
CA TYR A 28 -17.68 -8.35 -10.26
C TYR A 28 -16.48 -7.63 -10.87
N TRP A 29 -16.47 -7.48 -12.20
CA TRP A 29 -15.49 -6.70 -12.92
C TRP A 29 -15.45 -5.24 -12.47
N ASN A 30 -16.61 -4.56 -12.47
CA ASN A 30 -16.69 -3.17 -12.05
C ASN A 30 -16.30 -2.97 -10.58
N ARG A 31 -16.40 -4.02 -9.74
CA ARG A 31 -15.88 -3.98 -8.38
C ARG A 31 -14.36 -4.14 -8.32
N ALA A 32 -13.78 -5.03 -9.12
CA ALA A 32 -12.34 -5.26 -9.12
C ALA A 32 -11.56 -4.08 -9.69
N THR A 33 -12.09 -3.38 -10.71
CA THR A 33 -11.44 -2.20 -11.33
C THR A 33 -11.98 -0.87 -10.82
N ALA A 34 -12.74 -0.87 -9.73
CA ALA A 34 -13.24 0.37 -9.14
C ALA A 34 -12.08 1.15 -8.54
N LEU A 35 -11.92 2.39 -9.02
CA LEU A 35 -10.92 3.30 -8.51
C LEU A 35 -11.46 4.02 -7.27
N PRO A 36 -10.59 4.36 -6.32
CA PRO A 36 -10.99 5.11 -5.15
C PRO A 36 -11.41 6.53 -5.53
N THR A 37 -12.28 7.14 -4.72
CA THR A 37 -12.85 8.46 -5.00
C THR A 37 -11.80 9.55 -5.16
N TRP A 38 -10.68 9.44 -4.43
CA TRP A 38 -9.58 10.40 -4.54
C TRP A 38 -8.95 10.40 -5.94
N TYR A 39 -8.89 9.25 -6.63
CA TYR A 39 -8.31 9.15 -7.97
C TYR A 39 -9.13 9.90 -9.02
N SER A 40 -10.45 9.76 -8.96
CA SER A 40 -11.38 10.44 -9.89
C SER A 40 -11.44 11.96 -9.70
N THR A 41 -11.06 12.45 -8.51
CA THR A 41 -11.07 13.86 -8.12
C THR A 41 -9.69 14.53 -8.34
N SER A 42 -8.70 13.79 -8.83
CA SER A 42 -7.30 14.20 -8.83
C SER A 42 -6.97 15.27 -9.88
N GLY A 43 -7.12 16.52 -9.46
CA GLY A 43 -6.37 17.68 -9.96
C GLY A 43 -5.56 18.39 -8.87
N ALA A 44 -5.50 17.89 -7.62
CA ALA A 44 -4.92 18.67 -6.51
C ALA A 44 -3.95 17.95 -5.54
N ASP A 45 -4.13 16.67 -5.15
CA ASP A 45 -3.34 16.11 -4.01
C ASP A 45 -2.76 14.70 -4.22
N THR A 46 -2.86 14.13 -5.42
CA THR A 46 -2.10 12.90 -5.73
C THR A 46 -0.67 13.26 -6.07
N VAL A 47 0.28 12.70 -5.33
CA VAL A 47 1.68 12.67 -5.77
C VAL A 47 1.70 11.80 -7.03
N VAL A 48 1.76 12.44 -8.20
CA VAL A 48 2.24 11.77 -9.41
C VAL A 48 3.64 11.32 -9.05
N VAL A 49 3.91 10.02 -9.17
CA VAL A 49 5.20 9.42 -8.82
C VAL A 49 6.23 9.90 -9.84
N ASP A 50 6.67 11.15 -9.72
CA ASP A 50 7.85 11.61 -10.42
C ASP A 50 9.04 10.94 -9.74
N SER A 51 9.80 10.16 -10.50
CA SER A 51 11.05 9.55 -10.04
C SER A 51 12.09 10.61 -9.61
N ARG A 52 11.76 11.91 -9.70
CA ARG A 52 12.51 13.08 -9.24
C ARG A 52 11.96 13.70 -7.96
N ALA A 53 10.90 13.16 -7.36
CA ALA A 53 10.45 13.56 -6.03
C ALA A 53 11.58 13.24 -5.01
N GLY A 54 12.44 14.24 -4.82
CA GLY A 54 13.40 14.41 -3.74
C GLY A 54 14.12 13.16 -3.26
N SER A 55 15.40 13.07 -3.59
CA SER A 55 16.43 12.32 -2.88
C SER A 55 16.64 12.76 -1.41
N GLY A 56 15.61 13.32 -0.76
CA GLY A 56 15.62 13.79 0.62
C GLY A 56 14.62 12.98 1.43
N ASN A 57 15.09 12.38 2.54
CA ASN A 57 14.25 11.74 3.53
C ASN A 57 13.38 12.82 4.21
N LEU A 58 12.06 12.79 3.99
CA LEU A 58 11.10 13.77 4.53
C LEU A 58 11.31 13.99 6.04
N LEU A 59 11.48 12.90 6.79
CA LEU A 59 11.63 12.98 8.24
C LEU A 59 12.93 13.69 8.62
N GLN A 60 14.04 13.43 7.91
CA GLN A 60 15.29 14.17 8.10
C GLN A 60 15.13 15.67 7.77
N SER A 61 14.39 16.00 6.71
CA SER A 61 14.10 17.38 6.33
C SER A 61 13.27 18.11 7.39
N LYS A 62 12.23 17.47 7.94
CA LYS A 62 11.41 18.04 9.02
C LYS A 62 12.21 18.20 10.31
N LEU A 63 13.06 17.23 10.67
CA LEU A 63 13.96 17.34 11.82
C LEU A 63 14.94 18.52 11.64
N ALA A 64 15.58 18.65 10.48
CA ALA A 64 16.53 19.73 10.21
C ALA A 64 15.88 21.13 10.15
N SER A 65 14.67 21.23 9.60
CA SER A 65 13.94 22.50 9.46
C SER A 65 13.14 22.89 10.72
N GLY A 66 12.81 21.91 11.57
CA GLY A 66 11.90 22.07 12.71
C GLY A 66 10.42 22.21 12.32
N GLN A 67 10.08 22.17 11.02
CA GLN A 67 8.69 22.34 10.58
C GLN A 67 7.86 21.13 10.98
N GLY A 68 6.76 21.36 11.72
CA GLY A 68 5.90 20.28 12.22
C GLY A 68 6.58 19.37 13.24
N VAL A 69 7.70 19.82 13.84
CA VAL A 69 8.43 19.06 14.88
C VAL A 69 8.31 19.79 16.22
N ARG A 70 7.99 19.04 17.27
CA ARG A 70 8.06 19.50 18.65
C ARG A 70 9.18 18.77 19.36
N TYR A 71 10.11 19.54 19.92
CA TYR A 71 11.20 19.02 20.73
C TYR A 71 10.81 19.09 22.20
N SER A 72 11.04 18.00 22.93
CA SER A 72 10.90 17.95 24.38
C SER A 72 12.27 17.83 25.05
N THR A 73 12.30 17.96 26.37
CA THR A 73 13.48 17.59 27.18
C THR A 73 13.82 16.11 26.94
N ASP A 74 15.12 15.79 26.96
CA ASP A 74 15.68 14.43 26.72
C ASP A 74 15.69 13.93 25.27
N ASN A 75 15.86 14.83 24.29
CA ASN A 75 15.99 14.51 22.86
C ASN A 75 14.77 13.79 22.24
N ARG A 76 13.62 13.88 22.91
CA ARG A 76 12.35 13.36 22.39
C ARG A 76 11.77 14.33 21.39
N VAL A 77 11.24 13.77 20.31
CA VAL A 77 10.63 14.51 19.22
C VAL A 77 9.23 14.00 18.94
N GLU A 78 8.32 14.92 18.64
CA GLU A 78 7.04 14.63 18.03
C GLU A 78 7.03 15.25 16.63
N ILE A 79 6.77 14.45 15.61
CA ILE A 79 6.70 14.88 14.21
C ILE A 79 5.26 14.69 13.74
N SER A 80 4.60 15.79 13.40
CA SER A 80 3.27 15.72 12.79
C SER A 80 3.38 15.58 11.29
N LEU A 81 2.60 14.68 10.70
CA LEU A 81 2.56 14.41 9.26
C LEU A 81 1.13 14.60 8.75
N THR A 82 0.98 15.52 7.79
CA THR A 82 -0.26 15.65 7.01
C THR A 82 -0.44 14.44 6.08
N GLU A 83 -1.64 14.26 5.49
CA GLU A 83 -1.90 13.21 4.50
C GLU A 83 -0.96 13.30 3.26
N ALA A 84 -0.65 14.52 2.81
CA ALA A 84 0.29 14.76 1.71
C ALA A 84 1.72 14.31 2.08
N GLU A 85 2.16 14.64 3.29
CA GLU A 85 3.45 14.23 3.82
C GLU A 85 3.52 12.72 4.07
N LEU A 86 2.42 12.10 4.51
CA LEU A 86 2.32 10.65 4.63
C LEU A 86 2.38 9.97 3.26
N THR A 87 1.75 10.57 2.24
CA THR A 87 1.85 10.10 0.84
C THR A 87 3.29 10.17 0.35
N GLN A 88 4.00 11.26 0.63
CA GLN A 88 5.42 11.40 0.30
C GLN A 88 6.27 10.35 1.05
N LEU A 89 6.05 10.16 2.35
CA LEU A 89 6.78 9.16 3.14
C LEU A 89 6.56 7.74 2.59
N LEU A 90 5.34 7.43 2.14
CA LEU A 90 5.02 6.17 1.48
C LEU A 90 5.79 6.02 0.16
N ALA A 91 5.85 7.06 -0.66
CA ALA A 91 6.62 7.05 -1.92
C ALA A 91 8.12 6.81 -1.65
N GLU A 92 8.69 7.51 -0.67
CA GLU A 92 10.09 7.35 -0.24
C GLU A 92 10.36 5.92 0.25
N GLY A 93 9.49 5.35 1.08
CA GLY A 93 9.63 3.99 1.58
C GLY A 93 9.59 2.93 0.47
N ILE A 94 8.75 3.13 -0.54
CA ILE A 94 8.72 2.25 -1.73
C ILE A 94 10.01 2.41 -2.54
N ALA A 95 10.46 3.64 -2.79
CA ALA A 95 11.66 3.92 -3.59
C ALA A 95 12.93 3.36 -2.94
N GLN A 96 12.98 3.33 -1.60
CA GLN A 96 14.09 2.77 -0.82
C GLN A 96 14.09 1.24 -0.75
N THR A 97 13.02 0.57 -1.19
CA THR A 97 12.94 -0.89 -1.22
C THR A 97 13.23 -1.40 -2.63
N PRO A 98 14.45 -1.88 -2.96
CA PRO A 98 14.85 -2.13 -4.36
C PRO A 98 13.91 -3.08 -5.11
N GLN A 99 13.35 -4.05 -4.39
CA GLN A 99 12.42 -5.03 -4.94
C GLN A 99 11.07 -4.41 -5.31
N VAL A 100 10.65 -3.34 -4.64
CA VAL A 100 9.34 -2.68 -4.86
C VAL A 100 9.50 -1.39 -5.68
N ALA A 101 10.66 -0.74 -5.63
CA ALA A 101 10.97 0.49 -6.36
C ALA A 101 10.79 0.35 -7.88
N GLN A 102 11.06 -0.83 -8.45
CA GLN A 102 10.83 -1.12 -9.87
C GLN A 102 9.36 -1.05 -10.30
N PHE A 103 8.41 -1.08 -9.35
CA PHE A 103 6.98 -0.95 -9.63
C PHE A 103 6.51 0.52 -9.60
N LEU A 104 7.33 1.47 -9.12
CA LEU A 104 6.99 2.89 -9.10
C LEU A 104 6.76 3.48 -10.49
N PRO A 105 7.54 3.15 -11.54
CA PRO A 105 7.27 3.68 -12.88
C PRO A 105 5.92 3.23 -13.47
N ALA A 106 5.35 2.11 -12.97
CA ALA A 106 4.05 1.61 -13.39
C ALA A 106 2.89 2.21 -12.57
N ALA A 107 3.18 3.11 -11.64
CA ALA A 107 2.21 3.76 -10.78
C ALA A 107 1.73 5.07 -11.40
N ASP A 108 0.42 5.14 -11.67
CA ASP A 108 -0.23 6.36 -12.13
C ASP A 108 -0.37 7.38 -10.99
N SER A 109 -0.62 6.90 -9.78
CA SER A 109 -0.77 7.76 -8.61
C SER A 109 -0.55 6.99 -7.30
N LEU A 110 -0.15 7.74 -6.26
CA LEU A 110 -0.04 7.28 -4.90
C LEU A 110 -0.82 8.22 -3.98
N ASN A 111 -1.47 7.68 -2.96
CA ASN A 111 -2.17 8.48 -1.96
C ASN A 111 -2.21 7.76 -0.61
N ALA A 112 -2.09 8.54 0.46
CA ALA A 112 -2.33 8.12 1.83
C ALA A 112 -3.33 9.06 2.49
N THR A 113 -4.27 8.49 3.25
CA THR A 113 -5.32 9.23 3.97
C THR A 113 -5.42 8.74 5.41
N ILE A 114 -5.90 9.61 6.29
CA ILE A 114 -6.08 9.38 7.71
C ILE A 114 -7.56 9.60 8.03
N ARG A 115 -8.21 8.58 8.60
CA ARG A 115 -9.62 8.62 9.01
C ARG A 115 -9.75 8.12 10.43
N GLY A 116 -9.76 9.04 11.38
CA GLY A 116 -9.71 8.70 12.80
C GLY A 116 -8.38 8.01 13.13
N ASP A 117 -8.43 6.81 13.69
CA ASP A 117 -7.29 5.97 14.02
C ASP A 117 -6.86 5.02 12.88
N ARG A 118 -7.47 5.16 11.69
CA ARG A 118 -7.17 4.34 10.52
C ARG A 118 -6.37 5.13 9.50
N VAL A 119 -5.37 4.47 8.93
CA VAL A 119 -4.63 4.95 7.77
C VAL A 119 -4.98 4.08 6.58
N ALA A 120 -5.24 4.71 5.45
CA ALA A 120 -5.36 4.04 4.16
C ALA A 120 -4.28 4.57 3.22
N GLY A 121 -3.36 3.72 2.81
CA GLY A 121 -2.35 4.02 1.79
C GLY A 121 -2.59 3.16 0.56
N GLY A 122 -2.41 3.71 -0.64
CA GLY A 122 -2.52 2.88 -1.83
C GLY A 122 -2.06 3.56 -3.10
N ILE A 123 -1.96 2.72 -4.12
CA ILE A 123 -1.40 3.02 -5.42
C ILE A 123 -2.40 2.64 -6.50
N VAL A 124 -2.45 3.44 -7.55
CA VAL A 124 -3.14 3.07 -8.79
C VAL A 124 -2.06 2.70 -9.80
N VAL A 125 -2.16 1.49 -10.35
CA VAL A 125 -1.20 0.94 -11.31
C VAL A 125 -1.94 0.44 -12.54
N ASN A 126 -1.31 0.53 -13.70
CA ASN A 126 -1.78 -0.19 -14.87
C ASN A 126 -1.18 -1.61 -14.89
N PRO A 127 -1.99 -2.68 -14.87
CA PRO A 127 -1.47 -4.05 -14.88
C PRO A 127 -0.58 -4.38 -16.09
N ALA A 128 -0.81 -3.74 -17.24
CA ALA A 128 0.02 -3.94 -18.43
C ALA A 128 1.44 -3.37 -18.29
N ASP A 129 1.63 -2.38 -17.42
CA ASP A 129 2.92 -1.70 -17.22
C ASP A 129 3.74 -2.32 -16.08
N LEU A 130 3.19 -3.33 -15.39
CA LEU A 130 3.88 -4.01 -14.30
C LEU A 130 5.07 -4.85 -14.83
N PRO A 131 6.26 -4.77 -14.18
CA PRO A 131 7.39 -5.63 -14.50
C PRO A 131 7.14 -7.07 -14.02
N THR A 132 6.37 -7.84 -14.79
CA THR A 132 5.90 -9.19 -14.43
C THR A 132 7.04 -10.18 -14.15
N GLN A 133 8.18 -10.02 -14.82
CA GLN A 133 9.38 -10.84 -14.64
C GLN A 133 10.03 -10.68 -13.26
N SER A 134 9.71 -9.60 -12.57
CA SER A 134 10.23 -9.29 -11.25
C SER A 134 9.30 -9.72 -10.12
N LEU A 135 8.12 -10.27 -10.45
CA LEU A 135 7.18 -10.82 -9.48
C LEU A 135 7.64 -12.21 -9.01
N PRO A 136 7.29 -12.61 -7.78
CA PRO A 136 7.42 -14.01 -7.36
C PRO A 136 6.69 -14.94 -8.34
N PRO A 137 7.19 -16.16 -8.63
CA PRO A 137 6.62 -17.04 -9.66
C PRO A 137 5.11 -17.31 -9.50
N GLN A 138 4.63 -17.40 -8.24
CA GLN A 138 3.21 -17.60 -7.95
C GLN A 138 2.37 -16.36 -8.31
N ALA A 139 2.88 -15.16 -8.02
CA ALA A 139 2.22 -13.90 -8.36
C ALA A 139 2.24 -13.64 -9.86
N GLN A 140 3.35 -13.97 -10.54
CA GLN A 140 3.46 -13.92 -11.99
C GLN A 140 2.39 -14.81 -12.65
N GLN A 141 2.31 -16.08 -12.26
CA GLN A 141 1.34 -17.02 -12.82
C GLN A 141 -0.12 -16.59 -12.54
N ALA A 142 -0.40 -16.04 -11.35
CA ALA A 142 -1.71 -15.52 -11.01
C ALA A 142 -2.09 -14.32 -11.91
N LEU A 143 -1.16 -13.39 -12.14
CA LEU A 143 -1.36 -12.24 -13.01
C LEU A 143 -1.55 -12.65 -14.48
N GLU A 144 -0.72 -13.56 -14.99
CA GLU A 144 -0.86 -14.10 -16.36
C GLU A 144 -2.21 -14.81 -16.56
N THR A 145 -2.65 -15.58 -15.57
CA THR A 145 -3.97 -16.23 -15.59
C THR A 145 -5.08 -15.18 -15.57
N ALA A 146 -4.96 -14.14 -14.76
CA ALA A 146 -5.94 -13.06 -14.70
C ALA A 146 -6.05 -12.29 -16.02
N LEU A 147 -4.91 -11.90 -16.62
CA LEU A 147 -4.85 -11.19 -17.90
C LEU A 147 -5.38 -12.03 -19.07
N SER A 148 -5.08 -13.34 -19.09
CA SER A 148 -5.58 -14.23 -20.15
C SER A 148 -7.07 -14.54 -20.00
N THR A 149 -7.58 -14.62 -18.77
CA THR A 149 -9.00 -14.86 -18.50
C THR A 149 -9.84 -13.60 -18.73
N VAL A 150 -9.26 -12.42 -18.45
CA VAL A 150 -9.93 -11.12 -18.60
C VAL A 150 -9.02 -10.18 -19.39
N PRO A 151 -9.05 -10.23 -20.74
CA PRO A 151 -8.15 -9.45 -21.59
C PRO A 151 -8.22 -7.94 -21.36
N MET A 152 -9.38 -7.41 -20.98
CA MET A 152 -9.59 -5.98 -20.68
C MET A 152 -8.89 -5.50 -19.40
N LEU A 153 -8.25 -6.38 -18.62
CA LEU A 153 -7.51 -6.04 -17.40
C LEU A 153 -6.20 -5.33 -17.68
N GLY A 154 -5.59 -5.56 -18.84
CA GLY A 154 -4.40 -4.82 -19.25
C GLY A 154 -4.69 -3.36 -19.64
N ASP A 155 -5.94 -3.02 -19.93
CA ASP A 155 -6.30 -1.70 -20.45
C ASP A 155 -6.85 -0.75 -19.38
N ARG A 156 -6.81 -1.14 -18.09
CA ARG A 156 -7.46 -0.39 -17.03
C ARG A 156 -6.59 -0.23 -15.78
N PRO A 157 -6.57 0.98 -15.20
CA PRO A 157 -5.93 1.19 -13.91
C PRO A 157 -6.59 0.35 -12.83
N LEU A 158 -5.76 -0.20 -11.94
CA LEU A 158 -6.13 -1.01 -10.80
C LEU A 158 -5.65 -0.33 -9.53
N TYR A 159 -6.57 -0.14 -8.58
CA TYR A 159 -6.22 0.32 -7.25
C TYR A 159 -5.78 -0.85 -6.37
N ILE A 160 -4.64 -0.69 -5.71
CA ILE A 160 -4.12 -1.60 -4.69
C ILE A 160 -3.80 -0.76 -3.46
N GLY A 161 -4.41 -1.09 -2.33
CA GLY A 161 -4.23 -0.34 -1.09
C GLY A 161 -4.12 -1.23 0.13
N ILE A 162 -3.71 -0.62 1.23
CA ILE A 162 -3.71 -1.17 2.57
C ILE A 162 -4.43 -0.19 3.49
N GLU A 163 -5.34 -0.68 4.31
CA GLU A 163 -6.06 0.11 5.31
C GLU A 163 -6.00 -0.59 6.65
N GLY A 164 -5.70 0.15 7.72
CA GLY A 164 -5.77 -0.38 9.08
C GLY A 164 -5.31 0.63 10.12
N SER A 165 -5.20 0.18 11.37
CA SER A 165 -4.72 0.97 12.50
C SER A 165 -3.31 0.53 12.89
N PRO A 166 -2.25 1.08 12.26
CA PRO A 166 -0.88 0.75 12.63
C PRO A 166 -0.56 1.26 14.03
N ARG A 167 0.34 0.57 14.72
CA ARG A 167 0.80 0.95 16.07
C ARG A 167 2.31 0.75 16.19
N VAL A 168 2.91 1.38 17.19
CA VAL A 168 4.31 1.12 17.54
C VAL A 168 4.36 -0.01 18.57
N ASP A 169 5.19 -1.01 18.30
CA ASP A 169 5.49 -2.10 19.21
C ASP A 169 7.00 -2.37 19.20
N ASN A 170 7.65 -2.23 20.35
CA ASN A 170 9.10 -2.37 20.52
C ASN A 170 9.91 -1.55 19.49
N GLY A 171 9.54 -0.29 19.30
CA GLY A 171 10.19 0.65 18.38
C GLY A 171 9.98 0.38 16.90
N ARG A 172 9.06 -0.53 16.55
CA ARG A 172 8.72 -0.89 15.18
C ARG A 172 7.25 -0.63 14.91
N LEU A 173 6.94 -0.24 13.68
CA LEU A 173 5.57 -0.10 13.21
C LEU A 173 5.01 -1.49 12.93
N VAL A 174 3.92 -1.85 13.58
CA VAL A 174 3.22 -3.12 13.37
C VAL A 174 1.81 -2.86 12.85
N LEU A 175 1.39 -3.70 11.90
CA LEU A 175 0.05 -3.67 11.35
C LEU A 175 -0.95 -4.17 12.40
N GLY A 176 -2.11 -3.52 12.47
CA GLY A 176 -3.21 -3.93 13.33
C GLY A 176 -3.87 -5.22 12.82
N ASN A 177 -4.54 -5.97 13.70
CA ASN A 177 -5.32 -7.15 13.31
C ASN A 177 -6.52 -6.80 12.39
N ASP A 178 -6.89 -5.52 12.37
CA ASP A 178 -7.94 -4.96 11.51
C ASP A 178 -7.44 -4.65 10.09
N THR A 179 -6.14 -4.80 9.82
CA THR A 179 -5.53 -4.43 8.55
C THR A 179 -6.10 -5.24 7.40
N ARG A 180 -6.51 -4.53 6.35
CA ARG A 180 -7.06 -5.07 5.11
C ARG A 180 -6.22 -4.61 3.94
N VAL A 181 -6.03 -5.52 2.99
CA VAL A 181 -5.49 -5.19 1.67
C VAL A 181 -6.67 -5.04 0.72
N GLN A 182 -6.74 -3.91 0.03
CA GLN A 182 -7.82 -3.58 -0.88
C GLN A 182 -7.34 -3.70 -2.32
N ILE A 183 -8.09 -4.39 -3.17
CA ILE A 183 -7.90 -4.42 -4.63
C ILE A 183 -9.21 -4.00 -5.27
N GLY A 184 -9.25 -2.79 -5.83
CA GLY A 184 -10.50 -2.13 -6.22
C GLY A 184 -11.47 -2.02 -5.04
N ARG A 185 -12.60 -2.73 -5.08
CA ARG A 185 -13.60 -2.84 -3.99
C ARG A 185 -13.55 -4.15 -3.20
N VAL A 186 -12.54 -4.99 -3.46
CA VAL A 186 -12.36 -6.26 -2.76
C VAL A 186 -11.43 -6.04 -1.58
N ASN A 187 -11.88 -6.40 -0.37
CA ASN A 187 -11.09 -6.32 0.86
C ASN A 187 -10.63 -7.71 1.28
N LEU A 188 -9.32 -7.89 1.41
CA LEU A 188 -8.66 -9.12 1.78
C LEU A 188 -8.01 -8.96 3.16
N THR A 189 -8.00 -10.02 3.97
CA THR A 189 -7.14 -10.06 5.16
C THR A 189 -5.68 -10.21 4.75
N VAL A 190 -4.74 -9.88 5.65
CA VAL A 190 -3.32 -10.18 5.44
C VAL A 190 -3.10 -11.68 5.21
N ASP A 191 -3.86 -12.54 5.89
CA ASP A 191 -3.82 -14.00 5.70
C ASP A 191 -4.31 -14.43 4.31
N ASP A 192 -5.35 -13.78 3.77
CA ASP A 192 -5.80 -14.03 2.39
C ASP A 192 -4.69 -13.70 1.40
N VAL A 193 -4.05 -12.54 1.57
CA VAL A 193 -2.93 -12.12 0.72
C VAL A 193 -1.75 -13.08 0.85
N ALA A 194 -1.42 -13.53 2.05
CA ALA A 194 -0.36 -14.50 2.28
C ALA A 194 -0.64 -15.82 1.54
N ARG A 195 -1.88 -16.32 1.62
CA ARG A 195 -2.31 -17.53 0.88
C ARG A 195 -2.24 -17.35 -0.64
N LEU A 196 -2.54 -16.16 -1.15
CA LEU A 196 -2.58 -15.88 -2.59
C LEU A 196 -1.20 -15.60 -3.19
N THR A 197 -0.32 -14.95 -2.43
CA THR A 197 0.99 -14.47 -2.91
C THR A 197 2.15 -15.38 -2.49
N GLY A 198 1.92 -16.25 -1.49
CA GLY A 198 2.98 -17.03 -0.84
C GLY A 198 3.89 -16.21 0.07
N LEU A 199 3.55 -14.94 0.33
CA LEU A 199 4.30 -14.05 1.23
C LEU A 199 3.85 -14.27 2.67
N ASP A 200 4.79 -14.44 3.59
CA ASP A 200 4.45 -14.56 5.01
C ASP A 200 4.04 -13.19 5.59
N PRO A 201 3.01 -13.09 6.45
CA PRO A 201 2.61 -11.84 7.11
C PRO A 201 3.75 -11.11 7.83
N ALA A 202 4.70 -11.86 8.41
CA ALA A 202 5.88 -11.29 9.05
C ALA A 202 6.81 -10.62 8.04
N GLN A 203 6.93 -11.17 6.82
CA GLN A 203 7.73 -10.56 5.74
C GLN A 203 7.12 -9.24 5.25
N ILE A 204 5.78 -9.12 5.27
CA ILE A 204 5.10 -7.87 4.93
C ILE A 204 5.42 -6.80 5.99
N THR A 205 5.34 -7.18 7.28
CA THR A 205 5.65 -6.27 8.40
C THR A 205 7.12 -5.86 8.41
N GLU A 206 8.04 -6.79 8.14
CA GLU A 206 9.47 -6.50 8.09
C GLU A 206 9.79 -5.46 6.99
N ARG A 207 9.20 -5.62 5.80
CA ARG A 207 9.41 -4.67 4.68
C ARG A 207 8.96 -3.25 5.02
N ILE A 208 7.88 -3.10 5.80
CA ILE A 208 7.39 -1.78 6.26
C ILE A 208 8.38 -1.13 7.24
N ASN A 209 9.05 -1.93 8.07
CA ASN A 209 9.98 -1.43 9.09
C ASN A 209 11.37 -1.06 8.56
N LEU A 210 11.71 -1.38 7.30
CA LEU A 210 13.02 -1.05 6.73
C LEU A 210 13.19 0.44 6.42
N ALA A 211 12.11 1.21 6.29
CA ALA A 211 12.15 2.63 5.91
C ALA A 211 12.36 3.59 7.09
N LEU A 212 11.88 3.25 8.29
CA LEU A 212 11.80 4.18 9.44
C LEU A 212 13.13 4.42 10.17
N PRO A 213 13.97 3.39 10.46
CA PRO A 213 15.24 3.59 11.17
C PRO A 213 16.25 4.44 10.39
N GLN A 214 16.14 4.50 9.06
CA GLN A 214 17.03 5.27 8.20
C GLN A 214 16.88 6.79 8.40
N ALA A 215 15.78 7.23 9.02
CA ALA A 215 15.58 8.63 9.39
C ALA A 215 16.31 9.05 10.67
N GLY A 216 17.02 8.13 11.36
CA GLY A 216 17.64 8.43 12.65
C GLY A 216 16.62 8.58 13.78
N LEU A 217 15.43 8.00 13.63
CA LEU A 217 14.34 8.07 14.59
C LEU A 217 14.05 6.69 15.15
N THR A 218 14.14 6.53 16.47
CA THR A 218 13.59 5.36 17.15
C THR A 218 12.19 5.71 17.64
N LEU A 219 11.17 5.07 17.07
CA LEU A 219 9.78 5.33 17.43
C LEU A 219 9.47 4.83 18.83
N ASP A 220 8.68 5.57 19.57
CA ASP A 220 8.09 5.16 20.85
C ASP A 220 6.56 5.25 20.85
N GLY A 221 5.99 5.94 19.85
CA GLY A 221 4.55 6.09 19.69
C GLY A 221 4.15 6.54 18.29
N LEU A 222 2.91 6.21 17.94
CA LEU A 222 2.20 6.72 16.77
C LEU A 222 0.77 7.00 17.21
N GLU A 223 0.30 8.21 16.97
CA GLU A 223 -1.07 8.64 17.22
C GLU A 223 -1.64 9.34 15.98
N PHE A 224 -2.96 9.35 15.87
CA PHE A 224 -3.68 10.07 14.83
C PHE A 224 -4.55 11.13 15.49
N VAL A 225 -4.28 12.40 15.21
CA VAL A 225 -4.95 13.54 15.84
C VAL A 225 -5.28 14.55 14.76
N ASP A 226 -6.53 14.99 14.70
CA ASP A 226 -7.00 16.03 13.77
C ASP A 226 -6.66 15.79 12.28
N GLY A 227 -6.61 14.53 11.85
CA GLY A 227 -6.27 14.15 10.47
C GLY A 227 -4.76 14.15 10.17
N GLU A 228 -3.92 14.27 11.19
CA GLU A 228 -2.46 14.17 11.10
C GLU A 228 -1.96 12.91 11.81
N ALA A 229 -0.87 12.33 11.29
CA ALA A 229 -0.15 11.25 11.95
C ALA A 229 0.99 11.84 12.77
N VAL A 230 0.93 11.65 14.10
CA VAL A 230 1.92 12.14 15.04
C VAL A 230 2.87 10.99 15.40
N LEU A 231 4.08 11.05 14.84
CA LEU A 231 5.17 10.14 15.18
C LEU A 231 5.88 10.67 16.42
N ARG A 232 6.01 9.84 17.46
CA ARG A 232 6.81 10.13 18.64
C ARG A 232 8.03 9.23 18.68
N GLY A 233 9.15 9.78 19.13
CA GLY A 233 10.38 9.01 19.27
C GLY A 233 11.54 9.79 19.85
N VAL A 234 12.71 9.17 19.79
CA VAL A 234 13.98 9.77 20.16
C VAL A 234 14.79 9.97 18.88
N ALA A 235 15.19 11.22 18.62
CA ALA A 235 16.13 11.52 17.54
C ALA A 235 17.53 11.02 17.94
N GLN A 236 18.24 10.42 17.00
CA GLN A 236 19.62 9.94 17.19
C GLN A 236 20.67 10.95 16.72
#